data_AF-A0A8B5XNM8-F1
#
_entry.id   AF-A0A8B5XNM8-F1
#
_cell.length_a   1.000
_cell.length_b   1.000
_cell.length_c   1.000
_cell.angle_alpha   90.00
_cell.angle_beta   90.00
_cell.angle_gamma   90.00
#
_symmetry.space_group_name_H-M   'P 1'
#
loop_
_entity.id
_entity.type
_entity.pdbx_description
1 polymer ?
#
loop_
_entity_poly.entity_id
_entity_poly.type
_entity_poly.pdbx_seq_one_letter_code
_entity_poly.pdbx_strand_id
1 'polypeptide(L)'
;MNQEELAKKLLSPSKNSRLEQLGKGLTFACRSLIVIIVAMILIFVAQKGLSTFFVNGVNIFDFLFGQTWNPSGKQFGALPMILVSFIVTILSALIATPFAIGAAVFMTEVSP
;
A
#
# COMPACT_ATOMS: atom_id res chain seq x y z
N MET A 1 7.25 38.90 42.79
CA MET A 1 7.40 37.67 41.99
C MET A 1 8.33 38.02 40.84
N ASN A 2 9.57 37.53 40.86
CA ASN A 2 10.65 38.02 39.98
C ASN A 2 10.49 37.52 38.55
N GLN A 3 10.67 38.44 37.58
CA GLN A 3 10.57 38.16 36.14
C GLN A 3 11.57 37.08 35.67
N GLU A 4 12.72 36.96 36.34
CA GLU A 4 13.72 35.93 36.06
C GLU A 4 13.28 34.50 36.43
N GLU A 5 12.45 34.35 37.47
CA GLU A 5 11.90 33.07 37.91
C GLU A 5 10.84 32.54 36.92
N LEU A 6 10.03 33.46 36.34
CA LEU A 6 9.08 33.15 35.28
C LEU A 6 9.80 32.69 34.01
N ALA A 7 10.82 33.44 33.55
CA ALA A 7 11.61 33.07 32.38
C ALA A 7 12.27 31.68 32.53
N LYS A 8 12.80 31.38 33.72
CA LYS A 8 13.44 30.08 34.01
C LYS A 8 12.45 28.91 34.05
N LYS A 9 11.22 29.11 34.52
CA LYS A 9 10.15 28.10 34.47
C LYS A 9 9.67 27.83 33.04
N LEU A 10 9.62 28.84 32.18
CA LEU A 10 9.22 28.65 30.77
C LEU A 10 10.33 28.01 29.91
N LEU A 11 11.60 28.23 30.27
CA LEU A 11 12.75 27.59 29.61
C LEU A 11 13.09 26.19 30.15
N SER A 12 12.45 25.77 31.25
CA SER A 12 12.67 24.43 31.80
C SER A 12 12.02 23.38 30.89
N PRO A 13 12.74 22.31 30.50
CA PRO A 13 12.18 21.27 29.64
C PRO A 13 11.07 20.54 30.40
N SER A 14 9.82 20.88 30.09
CA SER A 14 8.63 20.21 30.61
C SER A 14 8.72 18.70 30.33
N LYS A 15 8.16 17.86 31.22
CA LYS A 15 7.99 16.40 31.00
C LYS A 15 7.41 16.08 29.62
N ASN A 16 6.63 17.00 29.05
CA ASN A 16 6.04 16.88 27.72
C ASN A 16 7.10 16.86 26.60
N SER A 17 8.25 17.52 26.76
CA SER A 17 9.33 17.53 25.76
C SER A 17 9.99 16.15 25.59
N ARG A 18 10.10 15.37 26.69
CA ARG A 18 10.58 13.97 26.60
C ARG A 18 9.55 13.06 25.94
N LEU A 19 8.26 13.28 26.19
CA LEU A 19 7.17 12.55 25.52
C LEU A 19 7.11 12.87 24.02
N GLU A 20 7.36 14.12 23.63
CA GLU A 20 7.46 14.51 22.22
C GLU A 20 8.66 13.85 21.52
N GLN A 21 9.83 13.79 22.18
CA GLN A 21 10.99 13.09 21.63
C GLN A 21 10.76 11.58 21.53
N LEU A 22 10.12 10.96 22.54
CA LEU A 22 9.73 9.55 22.50
C LEU A 22 8.69 9.28 21.40
N GLY A 23 7.69 10.16 21.25
CA GLY A 23 6.67 10.05 20.20
C GLY A 23 7.24 10.20 18.79
N LYS A 24 8.19 11.11 18.59
CA LYS A 24 8.94 11.26 17.33
C LYS A 24 9.81 10.03 17.04
N GLY A 25 10.50 9.51 18.05
CA GLY A 25 11.29 8.28 17.95
C GLY A 25 10.42 7.06 17.59
N LEU A 26 9.29 6.90 18.27
CA LEU A 26 8.34 5.81 18.01
C LEU A 26 7.74 5.88 16.61
N THR A 27 7.31 7.07 16.18
CA THR A 27 6.77 7.27 14.82
C THR A 27 7.84 7.00 13.76
N PHE A 28 9.08 7.43 13.98
CA PHE A 28 10.20 7.15 13.08
C PHE A 28 10.50 5.65 13.00
N ALA A 29 10.49 4.95 14.14
CA ALA A 29 10.68 3.50 14.21
C ALA A 29 9.56 2.75 13.46
N CYS A 30 8.29 3.12 13.68
CA CYS A 30 7.16 2.55 12.93
C CYS A 30 7.29 2.76 11.43
N ARG A 31 7.62 3.98 10.98
CA ARG A 31 7.82 4.27 9.56
C ARG A 31 8.96 3.44 8.97
N SER A 32 10.09 3.36 9.67
CA SER A 32 11.24 2.54 9.24
C SER A 32 10.87 1.07 9.15
N LEU A 33 10.16 0.55 10.16
CA LEU A 33 9.70 -0.84 10.19
C LEU A 33 8.78 -1.16 9.01
N ILE A 34 7.82 -0.29 8.69
CA ILE A 34 6.94 -0.47 7.53
C ILE A 34 7.76 -0.54 6.23
N VAL A 35 8.70 0.38 6.04
CA VAL A 35 9.56 0.38 4.84
C VAL A 35 10.38 -0.91 4.73
N ILE A 36 10.95 -1.38 5.84
CA ILE A 36 11.70 -2.64 5.89
C ILE A 36 10.80 -3.82 5.53
N ILE A 37 9.59 -3.91 6.09
CA ILE A 37 8.64 -4.98 5.80
C ILE A 37 8.26 -4.97 4.31
N VAL A 38 7.95 -3.81 3.76
CA VAL A 38 7.63 -3.69 2.33
C VAL A 38 8.82 -4.14 1.47
N ALA A 39 10.04 -3.72 1.80
CA ALA A 39 11.25 -4.16 1.11
C ALA A 39 11.45 -5.68 1.19
N MET A 40 11.23 -6.29 2.38
CA MET A 40 11.32 -7.75 2.55
C MET A 40 10.28 -8.48 1.70
N ILE A 41 9.03 -8.00 1.66
CA ILE A 41 7.99 -8.60 0.82
C ILE A 41 8.36 -8.50 -0.66
N LEU A 42 8.84 -7.35 -1.12
CA LEU A 42 9.29 -7.17 -2.51
C LEU A 42 10.42 -8.13 -2.88
N ILE A 43 11.44 -8.25 -2.01
CA ILE A 43 12.56 -9.18 -2.22
C ILE A 43 12.07 -10.64 -2.24
N PHE A 44 11.20 -11.01 -1.30
CA PHE A 44 10.66 -12.37 -1.22
C PHE A 44 9.82 -12.74 -2.45
N VAL A 45 8.96 -11.82 -2.89
CA VAL A 45 8.15 -11.99 -4.11
C VAL A 45 9.06 -12.05 -5.33
N ALA A 46 10.08 -11.20 -5.43
CA ALA A 46 11.04 -11.24 -6.52
C ALA A 46 11.81 -12.57 -6.54
N GLN A 47 12.31 -13.05 -5.41
CA GLN A 47 13.01 -14.34 -5.33
C GLN A 47 12.12 -15.50 -5.76
N LYS A 48 10.86 -15.56 -5.27
CA LYS A 48 9.91 -16.60 -5.67
C LYS A 48 9.49 -16.48 -7.13
N GLY A 49 9.27 -15.25 -7.61
CA GLY A 49 8.89 -14.96 -8.99
C GLY A 49 10.00 -15.31 -9.97
N LEU A 50 11.24 -14.88 -9.73
CA LEU A 50 12.39 -15.20 -10.56
C LEU A 50 12.70 -16.69 -10.54
N SER A 51 12.62 -17.36 -9.38
CA SER A 51 12.84 -18.81 -9.28
C SER A 51 11.92 -19.61 -10.22
N THR A 52 10.67 -19.16 -10.40
CA THR A 52 9.72 -19.75 -11.37
C THR A 52 10.24 -19.73 -12.81
N PHE A 53 10.95 -18.67 -13.22
CA PHE A 53 11.51 -18.56 -14.57
C PHE A 53 12.88 -19.23 -14.70
N PHE A 54 13.76 -19.08 -13.72
CA PHE A 54 15.14 -19.57 -13.78
C PHE A 54 15.30 -21.07 -13.45
N VAL A 55 14.45 -21.65 -12.61
CA VAL A 55 14.58 -23.07 -12.17
C VAL A 55 13.67 -24.01 -12.96
N ASN A 56 12.49 -23.55 -13.40
CA ASN A 56 11.51 -24.39 -14.10
C ASN A 56 11.53 -24.21 -15.63
N GLY A 57 12.30 -23.27 -16.19
CA GLY A 57 12.46 -23.10 -17.63
C GLY A 57 11.19 -22.64 -18.36
N VAL A 58 10.27 -21.98 -17.66
CA VAL A 58 8.99 -21.54 -18.23
C VAL A 58 9.23 -20.42 -19.23
N ASN A 59 8.79 -20.61 -20.48
CA ASN A 59 8.85 -19.58 -21.51
C ASN A 59 7.95 -18.38 -21.11
N ILE A 60 8.42 -17.15 -21.31
CA ILE A 60 7.67 -15.92 -21.00
C ILE A 60 6.33 -15.90 -21.77
N PHE A 61 6.31 -16.46 -22.98
CA PHE A 61 5.09 -16.61 -23.76
C PHE A 61 4.08 -17.57 -23.11
N ASP A 62 4.52 -18.73 -22.62
CA ASP A 62 3.63 -19.67 -21.90
C ASP A 62 3.17 -19.10 -20.56
N PHE A 63 3.97 -18.25 -19.92
CA PHE A 63 3.54 -17.52 -18.73
C PHE A 63 2.48 -16.48 -19.05
N LEU A 64 2.67 -15.66 -20.09
CA LEU A 64 1.73 -14.58 -20.45
C LEU A 64 0.43 -15.10 -21.07
N PHE A 65 0.49 -16.12 -21.91
CA PHE A 65 -0.67 -16.69 -22.61
C PHE A 65 -1.21 -17.97 -21.98
N GLY A 66 -0.53 -18.52 -20.97
CA GLY A 66 -1.00 -19.68 -20.23
C GLY A 66 -2.29 -19.39 -19.46
N GLN A 67 -3.26 -20.29 -19.59
CA GLN A 67 -4.57 -20.16 -18.93
C GLN A 67 -4.62 -20.85 -17.56
N THR A 68 -3.70 -21.78 -17.28
CA THR A 68 -3.73 -22.61 -16.08
C THR A 68 -2.71 -22.15 -15.04
N TRP A 69 -3.19 -21.88 -13.83
CA TRP A 69 -2.34 -21.64 -12.66
C TRP A 69 -2.27 -22.92 -11.81
N ASN A 70 -1.24 -23.73 -12.04
CA ASN A 70 -0.99 -24.96 -11.28
C ASN A 70 0.45 -25.00 -10.75
N PRO A 71 0.69 -24.49 -9.52
CA PRO A 71 2.02 -24.46 -8.91
C PRO A 71 2.58 -25.87 -8.63
N SER A 72 1.73 -26.88 -8.41
CA SER A 72 2.15 -28.27 -8.21
C SER A 72 2.61 -28.93 -9.51
N GLY A 73 2.00 -28.55 -10.65
CA GLY A 73 2.35 -29.02 -11.99
C GLY A 73 3.41 -28.18 -12.69
N LYS A 74 4.03 -27.19 -12.01
CA LYS A 74 4.97 -26.21 -12.58
C LYS A 74 4.39 -25.37 -13.73
N GLN A 75 3.07 -25.18 -13.78
CA GLN A 75 2.40 -24.34 -14.79
C GLN A 75 1.97 -23.03 -14.15
N PHE A 76 2.45 -21.91 -14.69
CA PHE A 76 2.19 -20.58 -14.13
C PHE A 76 1.61 -19.70 -15.24
N GLY A 77 0.31 -19.83 -15.51
CA GLY A 77 -0.40 -18.97 -16.44
C GLY A 77 -0.87 -17.65 -15.80
N ALA A 78 -0.41 -16.52 -16.33
CA ALA A 78 -0.75 -15.17 -15.87
C ALA A 78 -1.94 -14.55 -16.63
N LEU A 79 -2.32 -15.10 -17.79
CA LEU A 79 -3.42 -14.61 -18.62
C LEU A 79 -4.73 -14.40 -17.82
N PRO A 80 -5.23 -15.38 -17.04
CA PRO A 80 -6.47 -15.20 -16.30
C PRO A 80 -6.35 -14.09 -15.24
N MET A 81 -5.19 -13.93 -14.60
CA MET A 81 -4.99 -12.87 -13.61
C MET A 81 -5.03 -11.48 -14.26
N ILE A 82 -4.37 -11.31 -15.39
CA ILE A 82 -4.36 -10.04 -16.13
C ILE A 82 -5.77 -9.71 -16.61
N LEU A 83 -6.44 -10.64 -17.30
CA LEU A 83 -7.80 -10.45 -17.80
C LEU A 83 -8.79 -10.12 -16.67
N VAL A 84 -8.73 -10.85 -15.56
CA VAL A 84 -9.59 -10.60 -14.40
C VAL A 84 -9.37 -9.20 -13.85
N SER A 85 -8.13 -8.72 -13.70
CA SER A 85 -7.86 -7.35 -13.23
C SER A 85 -8.52 -6.31 -14.13
N PHE A 86 -8.34 -6.40 -15.46
CA PHE A 86 -8.96 -5.46 -16.39
C PHE A 86 -10.49 -5.52 -16.37
N ILE A 87 -11.07 -6.72 -16.38
CA ILE A 87 -12.52 -6.91 -16.33
C ILE A 87 -13.08 -6.31 -15.05
N VAL A 88 -12.46 -6.61 -13.89
CA VAL A 88 -12.89 -6.06 -12.60
C VAL A 88 -12.78 -4.53 -12.56
N THR A 89 -11.71 -3.95 -13.08
CA THR A 89 -11.55 -2.49 -13.14
C THR A 89 -12.64 -1.85 -14.01
N ILE A 90 -12.90 -2.40 -15.19
CA ILE A 90 -13.91 -1.87 -16.12
C ILE A 90 -15.32 -2.02 -15.54
N LEU A 91 -15.67 -3.20 -15.02
CA LEU A 91 -16.96 -3.43 -14.38
C LEU A 91 -17.14 -2.50 -13.16
N SER A 92 -16.11 -2.37 -12.33
CA SER A 92 -16.14 -1.46 -11.18
C SER A 92 -16.38 -0.02 -11.61
N ALA A 93 -15.69 0.46 -12.64
CA ALA A 93 -15.89 1.80 -13.19
C ALA A 93 -17.32 1.96 -13.74
N LEU A 94 -17.80 1.02 -14.56
CA LEU A 94 -19.13 1.07 -15.16
C LEU A 94 -20.24 1.09 -14.11
N ILE A 95 -20.08 0.36 -13.01
CA ILE A 95 -21.04 0.36 -11.90
C ILE A 95 -20.89 1.65 -11.08
N ALA A 96 -19.68 2.09 -10.75
CA ALA A 96 -19.45 3.27 -9.92
C ALA A 96 -19.86 4.58 -10.60
N THR A 97 -19.71 4.70 -11.92
CA THR A 97 -20.03 5.92 -12.69
C THR A 97 -21.46 6.40 -12.53
N PRO A 98 -22.53 5.59 -12.72
CA PRO A 98 -23.91 6.06 -12.55
C PRO A 98 -24.21 6.49 -11.10
N PHE A 99 -23.63 5.82 -10.09
CA PHE A 99 -23.77 6.25 -8.69
C PHE A 99 -23.06 7.59 -8.45
N ALA A 100 -21.85 7.77 -9.01
CA ALA A 100 -21.10 9.01 -8.90
C ALA A 100 -21.85 10.18 -9.56
N ILE A 101 -22.42 9.96 -10.75
CA ILE A 101 -23.24 10.97 -11.44
C ILE A 101 -24.51 11.28 -10.63
N GLY A 102 -25.20 10.26 -10.12
CA GLY A 102 -26.40 10.46 -9.29
C GLY A 102 -26.11 11.27 -8.03
N ALA A 103 -24.99 10.98 -7.35
CA ALA A 103 -24.54 11.75 -6.18
C ALA A 103 -24.17 13.20 -6.56
N ALA A 104 -23.49 13.40 -7.69
CA ALA A 104 -23.14 14.73 -8.18
C ALA A 104 -24.40 15.57 -8.45
N VAL A 105 -25.39 15.01 -9.15
CA VAL A 105 -26.65 15.71 -9.45
C VAL A 105 -27.44 16.01 -8.18
N PHE A 106 -27.52 15.07 -7.23
CA PHE A 106 -28.18 15.31 -5.95
C PHE A 106 -27.53 16.49 -5.19
N MET A 107 -26.19 16.52 -5.16
CA MET A 107 -25.45 17.58 -4.49
C MET A 107 -25.62 18.94 -5.18
N THR A 108 -25.76 19.00 -6.51
CA THR A 108 -25.94 20.28 -7.22
C THR A 108 -27.39 20.78 -7.21
N GLU A 109 -28.37 19.88 -7.33
CA GLU A 109 -29.77 20.28 -7.55
C GLU A 109 -30.67 20.15 -6.31
N VAL A 110 -30.36 19.25 -5.38
CA VAL A 110 -31.25 18.95 -4.24
C VAL A 110 -30.76 19.56 -2.92
N SER A 111 -29.45 19.67 -2.73
CA SER A 111 -28.85 20.36 -1.58
C SER A 111 -27.63 21.21 -1.99
N PRO A 112 -27.84 22.42 -2.57
CA PRO A 112 -26.76 23.36 -2.86
C PRO A 112 -25.95 23.76 -1.62
#